data_AF-A0A7C4HPX9-F1
#
_entry.id   AF-A0A7C4HPX9-F1
#
_cell.length_a   1.000
_cell.length_b   1.000
_cell.length_c   1.000
_cell.angle_alpha   90.00
_cell.angle_beta   90.00
_cell.angle_gamma   90.00
#
_symmetry.space_group_name_H-M   'P 1'
#
loop_
_entity.id
_entity.type
_entity.pdbx_description
1 polymer ?
#
loop_
_entity_poly.entity_id
_entity_poly.type
_entity_poly.pdbx_seq_one_letter_code
_entity_poly.pdbx_strand_id
1 'polypeptide(L)'
;MRIKGNFLKDYVAVVNATPDLAWNRYLTPEDWKVVQSIIVPSMWYPVEVMAHIGRGIFEMRSGKNYSVVRAAGRARATLAYDETAKNFLLKNNPGEALKAYAMIAKRYVDELNVEVLMIGSGRAEVLFHPIDDAPAWDLFREIQAGTMEKLVEMNGGLEPNAVFERREKDGREACLVVLTWK
;
A
#
# COMPACT_ATOMS: atom_id res chain seq x y z
N MET A 1 0.58 10.69 -10.19
CA MET A 1 0.69 10.06 -8.87
C MET A 1 2.11 10.17 -8.30
N ARG A 2 2.22 10.39 -6.99
CA ARG A 2 3.44 10.53 -6.18
C ARG A 2 3.21 9.90 -4.82
N ILE A 3 4.30 9.48 -4.18
CA ILE A 3 4.30 8.83 -2.87
C ILE A 3 5.22 9.57 -1.89
N LYS A 4 4.87 9.55 -0.60
CA LYS A 4 5.73 10.09 0.45
C LYS A 4 6.97 9.24 0.67
N GLY A 5 8.08 9.92 0.95
CA GLY A 5 9.37 9.29 1.21
C GLY A 5 9.36 8.30 2.37
N ASN A 6 8.45 8.44 3.34
CA ASN A 6 8.32 7.51 4.47
C ASN A 6 8.02 6.07 4.02
N PHE A 7 7.37 5.86 2.88
CA PHE A 7 7.16 4.53 2.29
C PHE A 7 8.27 4.15 1.32
N LEU A 8 8.75 5.10 0.51
CA LEU A 8 9.79 4.83 -0.48
C LEU A 8 11.13 4.43 0.16
N LYS A 9 11.48 4.99 1.32
CA LYS A 9 12.77 4.73 1.98
C LYS A 9 13.01 3.24 2.25
N ASP A 10 11.96 2.48 2.59
CA ASP A 10 12.08 1.05 2.91
C ASP A 10 12.38 0.23 1.65
N TYR A 11 11.81 0.65 0.50
CA TYR A 11 12.10 0.06 -0.81
C TYR A 11 13.54 0.34 -1.23
N VAL A 12 13.99 1.60 -1.09
CA VAL A 12 15.37 2.00 -1.40
C VAL A 12 16.37 1.28 -0.50
N ALA A 13 16.06 1.10 0.79
CA ALA A 13 16.89 0.34 1.72
C ALA A 13 17.08 -1.12 1.26
N VAL A 14 16.05 -1.76 0.70
CA VAL A 14 16.17 -3.11 0.13
C VAL A 14 17.15 -3.15 -1.05
N VAL A 15 17.06 -2.18 -1.97
CA VAL A 15 17.98 -2.09 -3.11
C VAL A 15 19.42 -1.95 -2.62
N ASN A 16 19.66 -1.01 -1.69
CA ASN A 16 20.99 -0.75 -1.15
C ASN A 16 21.56 -1.93 -0.35
N ALA A 17 20.70 -2.74 0.29
CA ALA A 17 21.10 -3.93 1.02
C ALA A 17 21.34 -5.17 0.12
N THR A 18 20.99 -5.10 -1.17
CA THR A 18 21.12 -6.22 -2.12
C THR A 18 21.73 -5.77 -3.45
N PRO A 19 22.94 -5.18 -3.44
CA PRO A 19 23.56 -4.59 -4.63
C PRO A 19 23.93 -5.62 -5.71
N ASP A 20 23.99 -6.91 -5.33
CA ASP A 20 24.33 -8.05 -6.18
C ASP A 20 23.16 -8.51 -7.08
N LEU A 21 21.93 -8.08 -6.78
CA LEU A 21 20.77 -8.40 -7.61
C LEU A 21 20.75 -7.58 -8.90
N ALA A 22 20.09 -8.13 -9.93
CA ALA A 22 20.00 -7.55 -11.27
C ALA A 22 19.01 -6.37 -11.37
N TRP A 23 19.17 -5.35 -10.52
CA TRP A 23 18.28 -4.19 -10.41
C TRP A 23 18.11 -3.41 -11.72
N ASN A 24 19.13 -3.39 -12.58
CA ASN A 24 19.07 -2.72 -13.90
C ASN A 24 18.05 -3.33 -14.87
N ARG A 25 17.48 -4.50 -14.55
CA ARG A 25 16.33 -5.06 -15.30
C ARG A 25 15.01 -4.36 -14.99
N TYR A 26 14.93 -3.64 -13.88
CA TYR A 26 13.69 -3.04 -13.37
C TYR A 26 13.84 -1.54 -13.19
N LEU A 27 15.01 -1.07 -12.76
CA LEU A 27 15.26 0.35 -12.50
C LEU A 27 15.80 1.05 -13.74
N THR A 28 15.17 2.17 -14.07
CA THR A 28 15.61 3.12 -15.08
C THR A 28 16.75 4.01 -14.56
N PRO A 29 17.47 4.73 -15.43
CA PRO A 29 18.44 5.75 -14.99
C PRO A 29 17.83 6.81 -14.06
N GLU A 30 16.55 7.17 -14.28
CA GLU A 30 15.80 8.11 -13.45
C GLU A 30 15.51 7.54 -12.06
N ASP A 31 15.14 6.27 -11.97
CA ASP A 31 14.95 5.58 -10.68
C ASP A 31 16.25 5.57 -9.88
N TRP A 32 17.38 5.30 -10.55
CA TRP A 32 18.69 5.29 -9.90
C TRP A 32 19.07 6.65 -9.30
N LYS A 33 18.73 7.77 -9.96
CA LYS A 33 18.94 9.10 -9.38
C LYS A 33 18.23 9.25 -8.04
N VAL A 34 17.03 8.68 -7.90
CA VAL A 34 16.27 8.70 -6.63
C VAL A 34 16.87 7.72 -5.62
N VAL A 35 17.17 6.48 -6.02
CA VAL A 35 17.74 5.44 -5.15
C VAL A 35 19.09 5.86 -4.54
N GLN A 36 19.91 6.57 -5.30
CA GLN A 36 21.22 7.08 -4.88
C GLN A 36 21.12 8.39 -4.07
N SER A 37 19.93 8.97 -3.94
CA SER A 37 19.70 10.19 -3.17
C SER A 37 19.34 9.92 -1.71
N ILE A 38 19.39 10.97 -0.88
CA ILE A 38 18.85 10.91 0.47
C ILE A 38 17.31 10.99 0.40
N ILE A 39 16.63 9.94 0.83
CA ILE A 39 15.16 9.91 0.90
C ILE A 39 14.67 10.65 2.16
N VAL A 40 14.21 11.88 1.98
CA VAL A 40 13.54 12.66 3.03
C VAL A 40 12.09 12.17 3.20
N PRO A 41 11.66 11.70 4.40
CA PRO A 41 10.36 11.06 4.59
C PRO A 41 9.14 11.91 4.24
N SER A 42 9.22 13.23 4.46
CA SER A 42 8.11 14.16 4.23
C SER A 42 7.98 14.64 2.78
N MET A 43 8.99 14.40 1.93
CA MET A 43 8.99 14.81 0.53
C MET A 43 8.17 13.85 -0.34
N TRP A 44 7.73 14.34 -1.49
CA TRP A 44 7.01 13.57 -2.51
C TRP A 44 7.97 13.07 -3.58
N TYR A 45 7.77 11.83 -4.02
CA TYR A 45 8.58 11.16 -5.04
C TYR A 45 7.67 10.54 -6.11
N PRO A 46 8.14 10.35 -7.35
CA PRO A 46 7.37 9.64 -8.37
C PRO A 46 7.02 8.22 -7.89
N VAL A 47 5.76 7.81 -8.05
CA VAL A 47 5.30 6.51 -7.57
C VAL A 47 5.91 5.35 -8.40
N GLU A 48 6.30 5.65 -9.63
CA GLU A 48 6.95 4.76 -10.59
C GLU A 48 8.23 4.15 -10.01
N VAL A 49 9.02 4.94 -9.28
CA VAL A 49 10.25 4.46 -8.62
C VAL A 49 9.93 3.33 -7.65
N MET A 50 8.90 3.52 -6.81
CA MET A 50 8.47 2.48 -5.88
C MET A 50 7.89 1.26 -6.62
N ALA A 51 7.15 1.48 -7.71
CA ALA A 51 6.58 0.39 -8.50
C ALA A 51 7.66 -0.47 -9.19
N HIS A 52 8.70 0.15 -9.75
CA HIS A 52 9.82 -0.55 -10.38
C HIS A 52 10.63 -1.33 -9.34
N ILE A 53 10.97 -0.72 -8.21
CA ILE A 53 11.64 -1.44 -7.10
C ILE A 53 10.75 -2.59 -6.61
N GLY A 54 9.46 -2.33 -6.39
CA GLY A 54 8.50 -3.33 -5.92
C GLY A 54 8.38 -4.53 -6.86
N ARG A 55 8.34 -4.29 -8.18
CA ARG A 55 8.38 -5.37 -9.18
C ARG A 55 9.68 -6.16 -9.11
N GLY A 56 10.82 -5.48 -8.98
CA GLY A 56 12.12 -6.14 -8.81
C GLY A 56 12.17 -7.03 -7.55
N ILE A 57 11.68 -6.54 -6.42
CA ILE A 57 11.57 -7.32 -5.17
C ILE A 57 10.67 -8.54 -5.40
N PHE A 58 9.49 -8.33 -6.00
CA PHE A 58 8.52 -9.39 -6.24
C PHE A 58 9.10 -10.53 -7.08
N GLU A 59 9.79 -10.19 -8.17
CA GLU A 59 10.35 -11.17 -9.08
C GLU A 59 11.64 -11.83 -8.58
N MET A 60 12.53 -11.08 -7.92
CA MET A 60 13.85 -11.57 -7.52
C MET A 60 13.88 -12.16 -6.11
N ARG A 61 13.04 -11.69 -5.19
CA ARG A 61 13.09 -12.06 -3.76
C ARG A 61 11.83 -12.73 -3.24
N SER A 62 10.66 -12.33 -3.72
CA SER A 62 9.39 -12.90 -3.24
C SER A 62 8.99 -14.17 -3.98
N GLY A 63 9.78 -14.66 -4.95
CA GLY A 63 9.44 -15.83 -5.75
C GLY A 63 8.11 -15.68 -6.50
N LYS A 64 7.75 -14.44 -6.89
CA LYS A 64 6.46 -14.10 -7.52
C LYS A 64 5.24 -14.49 -6.68
N ASN A 65 5.37 -14.46 -5.36
CA ASN A 65 4.31 -14.84 -4.42
C ASN A 65 3.58 -13.62 -3.85
N TYR A 66 2.31 -13.43 -4.23
CA TYR A 66 1.48 -12.33 -3.74
C TYR A 66 1.17 -12.41 -2.24
N SER A 67 1.17 -13.60 -1.62
CA SER A 67 1.01 -13.73 -0.17
C SER A 67 2.15 -13.07 0.60
N VAL A 68 3.37 -13.08 0.05
CA VAL A 68 4.53 -12.37 0.63
C VAL A 68 4.32 -10.85 0.54
N VAL A 69 3.77 -10.37 -0.57
CA VAL A 69 3.43 -8.95 -0.77
C VAL A 69 2.35 -8.52 0.23
N ARG A 70 1.28 -9.31 0.38
CA ARG A 70 0.24 -9.06 1.39
C ARG A 70 0.81 -9.04 2.81
N ALA A 71 1.72 -9.96 3.15
CA ALA A 71 2.41 -9.97 4.43
C ALA A 71 3.25 -8.70 4.68
N ALA A 72 3.93 -8.18 3.65
CA ALA A 72 4.63 -6.90 3.75
C ALA A 72 3.64 -5.74 4.00
N GLY A 73 2.46 -5.77 3.39
CA GLY A 73 1.37 -4.83 3.67
C GLY A 73 0.91 -4.86 5.13
N ARG A 74 0.84 -6.06 5.73
CA ARG A 74 0.54 -6.22 7.16
C ARG A 74 1.64 -5.60 8.04
N ALA A 75 2.90 -5.88 7.75
CA ALA A 75 4.03 -5.29 8.48
C ALA A 75 4.08 -3.77 8.35
N ARG A 76 3.71 -3.22 7.18
CA ARG A 76 3.63 -1.78 6.95
C ARG A 76 2.67 -1.08 7.92
N ALA A 77 1.51 -1.70 8.22
CA ALA A 77 0.52 -1.12 9.13
C ALA A 77 1.07 -0.87 10.54
N THR A 78 2.06 -1.66 10.97
CA THR A 78 2.68 -1.53 12.29
C THR A 78 3.96 -0.69 12.27
N LEU A 79 4.70 -0.67 11.16
CA LEU A 79 6.05 -0.08 11.12
C LEU A 79 6.13 1.28 10.43
N ALA A 80 5.37 1.52 9.37
CA ALA A 80 5.64 2.63 8.44
C ALA A 80 4.88 3.93 8.74
N TYR A 81 3.78 3.85 9.49
CA TYR A 81 3.07 5.05 9.95
C TYR A 81 3.84 5.73 11.09
N ASP A 82 3.89 7.06 11.04
CA ASP A 82 4.35 7.86 12.17
C ASP A 82 3.39 7.73 13.38
N GLU A 83 3.83 8.16 14.57
CA GLU A 83 3.02 8.02 15.79
C GLU A 83 1.68 8.74 15.72
N THR A 84 1.62 9.90 15.05
CA THR A 84 0.38 10.66 14.89
C THR A 84 -0.62 9.86 14.06
N ALA A 85 -0.18 9.30 12.94
CA ALA A 85 -1.01 8.46 12.08
C ALA A 85 -1.40 7.16 12.77
N LYS A 86 -0.50 6.51 13.51
CA LYS A 86 -0.80 5.31 14.31
C LYS A 86 -1.92 5.58 15.32
N ASN A 87 -1.78 6.64 16.11
CA ASN A 87 -2.80 7.03 17.09
C ASN A 87 -4.13 7.38 16.42
N PHE A 88 -4.09 7.98 15.22
CA PHE A 88 -5.30 8.25 14.46
C PHE A 88 -6.00 6.97 13.95
N LEU A 89 -5.23 5.94 13.60
CA LEU A 89 -5.74 4.66 13.06
C LEU A 89 -6.23 3.68 14.15
N LEU A 90 -5.78 3.84 15.39
CA LEU A 90 -6.23 3.05 16.53
C LEU A 90 -7.52 3.63 17.11
N LYS A 91 -8.64 2.99 16.78
CA LYS A 91 -10.01 3.36 17.16
C LYS A 91 -10.70 2.36 18.09
N ASN A 92 -10.11 1.18 18.32
CA ASN A 92 -10.76 0.04 18.98
C ASN A 92 -12.10 -0.36 18.32
N ASN A 93 -12.22 -0.09 17.02
CA ASN A 93 -13.35 -0.46 16.19
C ASN A 93 -12.85 -0.61 14.73
N PRO A 94 -13.01 -1.78 14.09
CA PRO A 94 -12.47 -2.01 12.75
C PRO A 94 -13.03 -1.07 11.69
N GLY A 95 -14.34 -0.79 11.75
CA GLY A 95 -15.00 0.10 10.79
C GLY A 95 -14.48 1.54 10.88
N GLU A 96 -14.39 2.08 12.09
CA GLU A 96 -13.84 3.43 12.30
C GLU A 96 -12.36 3.53 11.91
N ALA A 97 -11.58 2.46 12.11
CA ALA A 97 -10.19 2.40 11.66
C ALA A 97 -10.08 2.42 10.12
N LEU A 98 -10.96 1.72 9.40
CA LEU A 98 -11.00 1.73 7.94
C LEU A 98 -11.44 3.10 7.38
N LYS A 99 -12.38 3.79 8.03
CA LYS A 99 -12.71 5.19 7.69
C LYS A 99 -11.51 6.12 7.90
N ALA A 100 -10.83 5.97 9.04
CA ALA A 100 -9.64 6.74 9.35
C ALA A 100 -8.53 6.49 8.31
N TYR A 101 -8.33 5.25 7.91
CA TYR A 101 -7.41 4.86 6.85
C TYR A 101 -7.72 5.57 5.52
N ALA A 102 -8.97 5.49 5.06
CA ALA A 102 -9.41 6.13 3.83
C ALA A 102 -9.14 7.65 3.85
N MET A 103 -9.36 8.31 4.99
CA MET A 103 -9.13 9.74 5.18
C MET A 103 -7.65 10.14 5.04
N ILE A 104 -6.73 9.30 5.52
CA ILE A 104 -5.29 9.64 5.54
C ILE A 104 -4.52 9.11 4.33
N ALA A 105 -5.06 8.15 3.56
CA ALA A 105 -4.37 7.55 2.42
C ALA A 105 -3.81 8.60 1.44
N LYS A 106 -4.59 9.63 1.13
CA LYS A 106 -4.19 10.74 0.25
C LYS A 106 -3.02 11.60 0.78
N ARG A 107 -2.73 11.54 2.09
CA ARG A 107 -1.57 12.24 2.68
C ARG A 107 -0.25 11.60 2.27
N TYR A 108 -0.33 10.36 1.81
CA TYR A 108 0.81 9.49 1.58
C TYR A 108 0.97 9.07 0.12
N VAL A 109 -0.12 8.97 -0.63
CA VAL A 109 -0.13 8.77 -2.07
C VAL A 109 -1.08 9.80 -2.65
N ASP A 110 -0.59 10.74 -3.45
CA ASP A 110 -1.48 11.73 -4.06
C ASP A 110 -2.28 11.13 -5.22
N GLU A 111 -3.38 11.79 -5.59
CA GLU A 111 -4.34 11.40 -6.64
C GLU A 111 -5.10 10.07 -6.37
N LEU A 112 -4.63 9.20 -5.47
CA LEU A 112 -5.33 8.01 -5.03
C LEU A 112 -6.48 8.39 -4.09
N ASN A 113 -7.72 8.09 -4.51
CA ASN A 113 -8.88 8.17 -3.64
C ASN A 113 -9.19 6.80 -3.06
N VAL A 114 -9.49 6.81 -1.76
CA VAL A 114 -9.94 5.65 -1.01
C VAL A 114 -11.27 6.01 -0.38
N GLU A 115 -12.30 5.24 -0.68
CA GLU A 115 -13.66 5.47 -0.21
C GLU A 115 -14.16 4.22 0.52
N VAL A 116 -14.80 4.40 1.68
CA VAL A 116 -15.50 3.29 2.34
C VAL A 116 -16.96 3.37 1.93
N LEU A 117 -17.41 2.44 1.09
CA LEU A 117 -18.76 2.40 0.55
C LEU A 117 -19.76 1.83 1.56
N MET A 118 -19.33 0.85 2.35
CA MET A 118 -20.17 0.17 3.32
C MET A 118 -19.34 -0.33 4.50
N ILE A 119 -19.92 -0.26 5.69
CA ILE A 119 -19.43 -0.89 6.91
C ILE A 119 -20.62 -1.57 7.60
N GLY A 120 -20.47 -2.86 7.86
CA GLY A 120 -21.40 -3.66 8.64
C GLY A 120 -20.69 -4.39 9.78
N SER A 121 -21.45 -5.25 10.46
CA SER A 121 -20.89 -6.17 11.45
C SER A 121 -20.06 -7.23 10.72
N GLY A 122 -18.73 -7.20 10.88
CA GLY A 122 -17.83 -8.18 10.29
C GLY A 122 -17.55 -8.00 8.79
N ARG A 123 -17.94 -6.88 8.18
CA ARG A 123 -17.72 -6.62 6.74
C ARG A 123 -17.51 -5.14 6.44
N ALA A 124 -16.63 -4.84 5.49
CA ALA A 124 -16.50 -3.52 4.90
C ALA A 124 -16.18 -3.61 3.40
N GLU A 125 -16.56 -2.57 2.67
CA GLU A 125 -16.28 -2.42 1.24
C GLU A 125 -15.52 -1.12 1.02
N VAL A 126 -14.29 -1.24 0.53
CA VAL A 126 -13.36 -0.12 0.36
C VAL A 126 -12.98 -0.01 -1.12
N LEU A 127 -13.35 1.09 -1.75
CA LEU A 127 -13.08 1.37 -3.16
C LEU A 127 -11.80 2.21 -3.31
N PHE A 128 -10.93 1.80 -4.21
CA PHE A 128 -9.75 2.54 -4.64
C PHE A 128 -9.94 3.03 -6.08
N HIS A 129 -9.72 4.32 -6.33
CA HIS A 129 -9.80 4.90 -7.67
C HIS A 129 -9.06 6.25 -7.78
N PRO A 130 -8.61 6.66 -8.98
CA PRO A 130 -8.38 5.81 -10.16
C PRO A 130 -7.30 4.76 -9.93
N ILE A 131 -7.33 3.63 -10.65
CA ILE A 131 -6.29 2.58 -10.59
C ILE A 131 -5.58 2.34 -11.93
N ASP A 132 -6.15 2.84 -13.02
CA ASP A 132 -5.61 2.78 -14.38
C ASP A 132 -4.26 3.49 -14.49
N ASP A 133 -4.08 4.57 -13.72
CA ASP A 133 -2.82 5.34 -13.68
C ASP A 133 -1.83 4.83 -12.61
N ALA A 134 -2.19 3.79 -11.85
CA ALA A 134 -1.36 3.31 -10.74
C ALA A 134 -0.36 2.25 -11.21
N PRO A 135 0.96 2.55 -11.26
CA PRO A 135 1.94 1.58 -11.72
C PRO A 135 2.06 0.41 -10.74
N ALA A 136 2.20 -0.80 -11.29
CA ALA A 136 2.23 -2.06 -10.54
C ALA A 136 1.04 -2.22 -9.57
N TRP A 137 -0.17 -1.84 -10.01
CA TRP A 137 -1.41 -1.92 -9.23
C TRP A 137 -1.66 -3.31 -8.62
N ASP A 138 -1.30 -4.38 -9.33
CA ASP A 138 -1.39 -5.76 -8.84
C ASP A 138 -0.60 -6.00 -7.55
N LEU A 139 0.56 -5.36 -7.38
CA LEU A 139 1.34 -5.43 -6.14
C LEU A 139 0.81 -4.45 -5.11
N PHE A 140 0.48 -3.24 -5.55
CA PHE A 140 0.01 -2.19 -4.66
C PHE A 140 -1.30 -2.60 -3.96
N ARG A 141 -2.26 -3.20 -4.67
CA ARG A 141 -3.53 -3.68 -4.07
C ARG A 141 -3.33 -4.75 -2.99
N GLU A 142 -2.34 -5.62 -3.13
CA GLU A 142 -2.01 -6.62 -2.10
C GLU A 142 -1.41 -5.98 -0.84
N ILE A 143 -0.56 -4.97 -1.04
CA ILE A 143 -0.02 -4.15 0.04
C ILE A 143 -1.16 -3.41 0.78
N GLN A 144 -2.12 -2.83 0.04
CA GLN A 144 -3.30 -2.18 0.64
C GLN A 144 -4.17 -3.18 1.41
N ALA A 145 -4.46 -4.34 0.82
CA ALA A 145 -5.24 -5.41 1.45
C ALA A 145 -4.62 -5.87 2.76
N GLY A 146 -3.33 -6.22 2.75
CA GLY A 146 -2.61 -6.61 3.97
C GLY A 146 -2.58 -5.52 5.04
N THR A 147 -2.43 -4.25 4.63
CA THR A 147 -2.51 -3.13 5.58
C THR A 147 -3.89 -3.02 6.23
N MET A 148 -4.97 -3.08 5.44
CA MET A 148 -6.33 -3.00 5.98
C MET A 148 -6.69 -4.22 6.84
N GLU A 149 -6.29 -5.43 6.45
CA GLU A 149 -6.42 -6.63 7.29
C GLU A 149 -5.74 -6.41 8.64
N LYS A 150 -4.50 -5.91 8.63
CA LYS A 150 -3.79 -5.67 9.89
C LYS A 150 -4.42 -4.58 10.74
N LEU A 151 -4.98 -3.54 10.13
CA LEU A 151 -5.72 -2.49 10.83
C LEU A 151 -6.99 -3.03 11.48
N VAL A 152 -7.74 -3.91 10.81
CA VAL A 152 -8.91 -4.57 11.39
C VAL A 152 -8.51 -5.37 12.64
N GLU A 153 -7.43 -6.15 12.56
CA GLU A 153 -6.86 -6.88 13.71
C GLU A 153 -6.48 -5.98 14.88
N MET A 154 -5.74 -4.90 14.60
CA MET A 154 -5.29 -3.95 15.62
C MET A 154 -6.46 -3.21 16.30
N ASN A 155 -7.64 -3.27 15.71
CA ASN A 155 -8.86 -2.63 16.18
C ASN A 155 -9.92 -3.61 16.68
N GLY A 156 -9.53 -4.86 16.94
CA GLY A 156 -10.36 -5.86 17.62
C GLY A 156 -11.13 -6.82 16.70
N GLY A 157 -11.00 -6.70 15.38
CA GLY A 157 -11.54 -7.71 14.46
C GLY A 157 -10.64 -8.96 14.42
N LEU A 158 -11.24 -10.14 14.31
CA LEU A 158 -10.52 -11.40 14.27
C LEU A 158 -10.52 -11.99 12.85
N GLU A 159 -9.44 -12.68 12.51
CA GLU A 159 -9.29 -13.40 11.23
C GLU A 159 -9.68 -12.58 9.99
N PRO A 160 -9.14 -11.36 9.82
CA PRO A 160 -9.50 -10.51 8.71
C PRO A 160 -9.06 -11.13 7.39
N ASN A 161 -9.91 -11.00 6.38
CA ASN A 161 -9.62 -11.43 5.02
C ASN A 161 -10.11 -10.38 4.02
N ALA A 162 -9.26 -10.04 3.06
CA ALA A 162 -9.60 -9.13 1.98
C ALA A 162 -9.64 -9.86 0.63
N VAL A 163 -10.69 -9.63 -0.16
CA VAL A 163 -10.79 -10.11 -1.55
C VAL A 163 -11.02 -8.92 -2.49
N PHE A 164 -10.70 -9.11 -3.77
CA PHE A 164 -10.77 -8.04 -4.77
C PHE A 164 -11.92 -8.28 -5.75
N GLU A 165 -12.66 -7.22 -6.03
CA GLU A 165 -13.62 -7.16 -7.11
C GLU A 165 -13.28 -5.98 -8.01
N ARG A 166 -13.41 -6.16 -9.33
CA ARG A 166 -13.25 -5.07 -10.29
C ARG A 166 -14.54 -4.27 -10.38
N ARG A 167 -14.43 -2.95 -10.39
CA ARG A 167 -15.54 -2.02 -10.59
C ARG A 167 -15.14 -0.94 -11.60
N GLU A 168 -16.14 -0.16 -12.00
CA GLU A 168 -15.95 1.07 -12.76
C GLU A 168 -16.55 2.21 -11.94
N LYS A 169 -15.90 3.38 -11.96
CA LYS A 169 -16.40 4.61 -11.34
C LYS A 169 -16.05 5.79 -12.24
N ASP A 170 -17.05 6.60 -12.57
CA ASP A 170 -16.91 7.77 -13.45
C ASP A 170 -16.23 7.44 -14.80
N GLY A 171 -16.50 6.26 -15.35
CA GLY A 171 -15.90 5.78 -16.61
C GLY A 171 -14.44 5.33 -16.50
N ARG A 172 -13.87 5.24 -15.29
CA ARG A 172 -12.50 4.77 -15.04
C ARG A 172 -12.50 3.48 -14.22
N GLU A 173 -11.43 2.69 -14.36
CA GLU A 173 -11.28 1.48 -13.57
C GLU A 173 -11.15 1.80 -12.07
N ALA A 174 -11.79 0.95 -11.26
CA ALA A 174 -11.70 1.00 -9.80
C ALA A 174 -11.53 -0.41 -9.23
N CYS A 175 -10.90 -0.50 -8.06
CA CYS A 175 -10.74 -1.75 -7.33
C CYS A 175 -11.56 -1.68 -6.05
N LEU A 176 -12.52 -2.60 -5.93
CA LEU A 176 -13.24 -2.80 -4.69
C LEU A 176 -12.52 -3.86 -3.86
N VAL A 177 -12.12 -3.50 -2.65
CA VAL A 177 -11.62 -4.44 -1.66
C VAL A 177 -12.75 -4.75 -0.69
N VAL A 178 -13.17 -6.00 -0.68
CA VAL A 178 -14.16 -6.52 0.26
C VAL A 178 -13.42 -7.13 1.43
N LEU A 179 -13.55 -6.52 2.60
CA LEU A 179 -12.98 -7.01 3.86
C LEU A 179 -14.04 -7.71 4.69
N THR A 180 -13.68 -8.83 5.29
CA THR A 180 -14.50 -9.56 6.26
C THR A 180 -13.70 -9.90 7.52
N TRP A 181 -14.35 -9.93 8.69
CA TRP A 181 -13.75 -10.33 9.97
C TRP A 181 -14.81 -10.91 10.92
N LYS A 182 -14.35 -11.58 11.98
CA LYS A 182 -15.16 -12.06 13.11
C LYS A 182 -15.11 -11.09 14.29
#